data_AF-A0A1Q4VZ28-F1
#
_entry.id   AF-A0A1Q4VZ28-F1
#
_cell.length_a   1.000
_cell.length_b   1.000
_cell.length_c   1.000
_cell.angle_alpha   90.00
_cell.angle_beta   90.00
_cell.angle_gamma   90.00
#
_symmetry.space_group_name_H-M   'P 1'
#
loop_
_entity.id
_entity.type
_entity.pdbx_description
1 polymer ?
#
loop_
_entity_poly.entity_id
_entity_poly.type
_entity_poly.pdbx_seq_one_letter_code
_entity_poly.pdbx_strand_id
1 'polypeptide(L)'
;MESGAVPVGGVPRQSRSGEPTGDVYDWFRRGAQLLAQGHPAAAEQLLARAVAAEPHSRSIREALARAQFDAGSYAAALANFRAVALADPADDYAQFGWGVSAARLGDFETSAEHLALAVAMRPESDHYRQALRQTRATLAARAGAYGPLLPGAPGYVEPPAGAEGPAGGTAGTAGADGGA
;
A
#
# COMPACT_ATOMS: atom_id res chain seq x y z
N MET A 1 42.55 -50.55 -24.16
CA MET A 1 41.30 -51.31 -24.31
C MET A 1 40.54 -51.12 -23.01
N GLU A 2 39.40 -50.48 -22.89
CA GLU A 2 38.49 -49.76 -23.78
C GLU A 2 37.42 -49.21 -22.82
N SER A 3 36.95 -47.98 -23.06
CA SER A 3 35.61 -47.45 -22.71
C SER A 3 35.06 -47.58 -21.27
N GLY A 4 34.36 -46.61 -20.70
CA GLY A 4 33.82 -45.38 -21.24
C GLY A 4 32.96 -44.74 -20.15
N ALA A 5 32.99 -43.42 -20.08
CA ALA A 5 32.11 -42.65 -19.23
C ALA A 5 30.68 -42.70 -19.76
N VAL A 6 29.70 -42.77 -18.86
CA VAL A 6 28.38 -42.17 -19.12
C VAL A 6 27.77 -41.63 -17.81
N PRO A 7 27.56 -40.31 -17.69
CA PRO A 7 26.66 -39.71 -16.73
C PRO A 7 25.36 -39.29 -17.44
N VAL A 8 24.21 -39.90 -17.12
CA VAL A 8 22.89 -39.42 -17.59
C VAL A 8 21.82 -39.91 -16.60
N GLY A 9 20.85 -39.13 -16.14
CA GLY A 9 20.51 -37.74 -16.39
C GLY A 9 19.45 -37.33 -15.39
N GLY A 10 19.54 -36.09 -14.89
CA GLY A 10 18.48 -35.48 -14.11
C GLY A 10 17.22 -35.40 -14.98
N VAL A 11 16.12 -35.93 -14.46
CA VAL A 11 14.82 -35.84 -15.12
C VAL A 11 14.42 -34.36 -15.26
N PRO A 12 14.23 -33.83 -16.48
CA PRO A 12 13.62 -32.52 -16.63
C PRO A 12 12.17 -32.62 -16.14
N ARG A 13 11.78 -31.75 -15.19
CA ARG A 13 10.38 -31.58 -14.80
C ARG A 13 9.61 -31.14 -16.04
N GLN A 14 8.82 -32.06 -16.58
CA GLN A 14 8.02 -31.87 -17.77
C GLN A 14 7.01 -30.74 -17.50
N SER A 15 7.22 -29.59 -18.14
CA SER A 15 6.27 -28.48 -18.15
C SER A 15 4.94 -28.96 -18.71
N ARG A 16 3.83 -28.73 -17.99
CA ARG A 16 2.51 -29.08 -18.52
C ARG A 16 2.15 -28.07 -19.61
N SER A 17 1.75 -28.61 -20.74
CA SER A 17 1.46 -27.93 -22.00
C SER A 17 0.54 -26.72 -21.80
N GLY A 18 1.06 -25.51 -22.04
CA GLY A 18 0.35 -24.23 -21.91
C GLY A 18 1.02 -23.21 -20.97
N GLU A 19 2.05 -23.62 -20.23
CA GLU A 19 2.79 -22.76 -19.30
C GLU A 19 3.92 -22.00 -20.02
N PRO A 20 4.12 -20.70 -19.77
CA PRO A 20 5.31 -20.01 -20.26
C PRO A 20 6.56 -20.70 -19.68
N THR A 21 7.39 -21.21 -20.58
CA THR A 21 8.62 -21.94 -20.26
C THR A 21 9.58 -21.07 -19.43
N GLY A 22 9.97 -21.56 -18.24
CA GLY A 22 10.94 -20.91 -17.34
C GLY A 22 10.91 -21.51 -15.94
N ASP A 23 12.03 -21.45 -15.22
CA ASP A 23 12.09 -21.74 -13.79
C ASP A 23 11.49 -20.57 -12.98
N VAL A 24 11.25 -20.73 -11.67
CA VAL A 24 10.72 -19.69 -10.77
C VAL A 24 11.47 -18.38 -10.94
N TYR A 25 12.79 -18.47 -11.06
CA TYR A 25 13.68 -17.35 -11.29
C TYR A 25 13.48 -16.65 -12.65
N ASP A 26 13.16 -17.39 -13.72
CA ASP A 26 12.85 -16.81 -15.03
C ASP A 26 11.52 -16.05 -14.99
N TRP A 27 10.50 -16.61 -14.35
CA TRP A 27 9.21 -15.93 -14.17
C TRP A 27 9.37 -14.66 -13.34
N PHE A 28 10.12 -14.72 -12.24
CA PHE A 28 10.42 -13.55 -11.43
C PHE A 28 11.15 -12.47 -12.23
N ARG A 29 12.23 -12.83 -12.95
CA ARG A 29 13.02 -11.88 -13.74
C ARG A 29 12.19 -11.22 -14.85
N ARG A 30 11.42 -12.01 -15.61
CA ARG A 30 10.54 -11.50 -16.67
C ARG A 30 9.41 -10.64 -16.09
N GLY A 31 8.83 -11.04 -14.97
CA GLY A 31 7.81 -10.26 -14.27
C GLY A 31 8.34 -8.90 -13.81
N ALA A 32 9.52 -8.87 -13.19
CA ALA A 32 10.19 -7.63 -12.79
C ALA A 32 10.53 -6.73 -13.99
N GLN A 33 10.95 -7.32 -15.11
CA GLN A 33 11.20 -6.57 -16.36
C GLN A 33 9.91 -5.97 -16.93
N LEU A 34 8.80 -6.70 -16.92
CA LEU A 34 7.49 -6.20 -17.36
C LEU A 34 7.01 -5.05 -16.49
N LEU A 35 7.23 -5.10 -15.17
CA LEU A 35 6.97 -3.96 -14.28
C LEU A 35 7.79 -2.73 -14.67
N ALA A 36 9.09 -2.89 -14.92
CA ALA A 36 9.96 -1.79 -15.33
C ALA A 36 9.54 -1.19 -16.69
N GLN A 37 8.88 -1.97 -17.54
CA GLN A 37 8.35 -1.53 -18.84
C GLN A 37 6.92 -0.97 -18.78
N GLY A 38 6.29 -0.93 -17.60
CA GLY A 38 4.92 -0.42 -17.46
C GLY A 38 3.82 -1.41 -17.90
N HIS A 39 4.10 -2.72 -17.87
CA HIS A 39 3.13 -3.77 -18.19
C HIS A 39 2.70 -4.57 -16.93
N PRO A 40 2.01 -3.95 -15.96
CA PRO A 40 1.77 -4.56 -14.65
C PRO A 40 0.85 -5.79 -14.69
N ALA A 41 -0.18 -5.80 -15.53
CA ALA A 41 -1.08 -6.95 -15.66
C ALA A 41 -0.38 -8.20 -16.22
N ALA A 42 0.58 -8.02 -17.12
CA ALA A 42 1.38 -9.13 -17.64
C ALA A 42 2.41 -9.60 -16.59
N ALA A 43 3.00 -8.66 -15.85
CA ALA A 43 3.90 -8.97 -14.74
C ALA A 43 3.20 -9.78 -13.64
N GLU A 44 1.98 -9.40 -13.26
CA GLU A 44 1.16 -10.10 -12.27
C GLU A 44 1.01 -11.58 -12.62
N GLN A 45 0.71 -11.91 -13.88
CA GLN A 45 0.54 -13.31 -14.30
C GLN A 45 1.81 -14.15 -14.15
N LEU A 46 2.98 -13.58 -14.45
CA LEU A 46 4.25 -14.30 -14.29
C LEU A 46 4.65 -14.41 -12.81
N LEU A 47 4.49 -13.32 -12.05
CA LEU A 47 4.85 -13.28 -10.64
C LEU A 47 3.91 -14.15 -9.79
N ALA A 48 2.63 -14.27 -10.13
CA ALA A 48 1.70 -15.18 -9.47
C ALA A 48 2.14 -16.65 -9.60
N ARG A 49 2.67 -17.04 -10.76
CA ARG A 49 3.25 -18.38 -10.95
C ARG A 49 4.51 -18.58 -10.10
N ALA A 50 5.37 -17.56 -10.04
CA ALA A 50 6.57 -17.61 -9.21
C ALA A 50 6.22 -17.74 -7.71
N VAL A 51 5.24 -16.99 -7.21
CA VAL A 51 4.75 -17.13 -5.83
C VAL A 51 4.11 -18.50 -5.58
N ALA A 52 3.39 -19.06 -6.56
CA ALA A 52 2.80 -20.40 -6.41
C ALA A 52 3.86 -21.50 -6.26
N ALA A 53 5.01 -21.35 -6.93
CA ALA A 53 6.12 -22.26 -6.82
C ALA A 53 6.97 -22.03 -5.55
N GLU A 54 7.15 -20.77 -5.14
CA GLU A 54 7.90 -20.39 -3.94
C GLU A 54 7.08 -19.42 -3.04
N PRO A 55 6.13 -19.93 -2.26
CA PRO A 55 5.18 -19.10 -1.49
C PRO A 55 5.81 -18.33 -0.32
N HIS A 56 7.00 -18.75 0.11
CA HIS A 56 7.74 -18.17 1.23
C HIS A 56 8.75 -17.10 0.81
N SER A 57 8.96 -16.90 -0.50
CA SER A 57 9.90 -15.90 -1.00
C SER A 57 9.32 -14.49 -0.87
N ARG A 58 9.83 -13.72 0.10
CA ARG A 58 9.38 -12.35 0.37
C ARG A 58 9.55 -11.45 -0.86
N SER A 59 10.69 -11.52 -1.53
CA SER A 59 10.99 -10.69 -2.71
C SER A 59 10.04 -10.96 -3.89
N ILE A 60 9.68 -12.22 -4.14
CA ILE A 60 8.75 -12.56 -5.22
C ILE A 60 7.34 -12.08 -4.85
N ARG A 61 6.94 -12.23 -3.58
CA ARG A 61 5.63 -11.79 -3.08
C ARG A 61 5.50 -10.26 -3.10
N GLU A 62 6.55 -9.52 -2.75
CA GLU A 62 6.60 -8.06 -2.86
C GLU A 62 6.49 -7.61 -4.32
N ALA A 63 7.24 -8.23 -5.24
CA ALA A 63 7.15 -7.92 -6.66
C ALA A 63 5.73 -8.17 -7.20
N LEU A 64 5.08 -9.28 -6.79
CA LEU A 64 3.69 -9.54 -7.14
C LEU A 64 2.76 -8.46 -6.57
N ALA A 65 2.94 -8.07 -5.30
CA ALA A 65 2.15 -7.03 -4.66
C ALA A 65 2.25 -5.70 -5.42
N ARG A 66 3.47 -5.34 -5.84
CA ARG A 66 3.71 -4.16 -6.67
C ARG A 66 3.01 -4.26 -8.02
N ALA A 67 3.12 -5.38 -8.71
CA ALA A 67 2.42 -5.58 -9.98
C ALA A 67 0.91 -5.47 -9.84
N GLN A 68 0.35 -6.03 -8.77
CA GLN A 68 -1.07 -5.94 -8.45
C GLN A 68 -1.51 -4.52 -8.14
N PHE A 69 -0.69 -3.76 -7.39
CA PHE A 69 -0.97 -2.37 -7.10
C PHE A 69 -0.99 -1.53 -8.38
N ASP A 70 0.04 -1.69 -9.22
CA ASP A 70 0.17 -0.96 -10.49
C ASP A 70 -0.91 -1.37 -11.52
N ALA A 71 -1.45 -2.60 -11.42
CA ALA A 71 -2.58 -3.07 -12.21
C ALA A 71 -3.96 -2.66 -11.67
N GLY A 72 -4.03 -2.01 -10.51
CA GLY A 72 -5.29 -1.62 -9.85
C GLY A 72 -5.97 -2.72 -9.03
N SER A 73 -5.34 -3.89 -8.90
CA SER A 73 -5.76 -5.02 -8.08
C SER A 73 -5.46 -4.80 -6.59
N TYR A 74 -5.93 -3.68 -6.02
CA TYR A 74 -5.51 -3.19 -4.70
C TYR A 74 -5.78 -4.15 -3.53
N ALA A 75 -6.87 -4.91 -3.56
CA ALA A 75 -7.18 -5.89 -2.52
C ALA A 75 -6.16 -7.05 -2.50
N ALA A 76 -5.76 -7.53 -3.67
CA ALA A 76 -4.74 -8.57 -3.79
C ALA A 76 -3.35 -8.03 -3.40
N ALA A 77 -3.03 -6.81 -3.84
CA ALA A 77 -1.80 -6.11 -3.45
C ALA A 77 -1.70 -5.97 -1.93
N LEU A 78 -2.78 -5.49 -1.28
CA LEU A 78 -2.85 -5.33 0.17
C LEU A 78 -2.57 -6.66 0.89
N ALA A 79 -3.19 -7.76 0.45
CA ALA A 79 -2.97 -9.07 1.06
C ALA A 79 -1.50 -9.52 0.98
N ASN A 80 -0.84 -9.26 -0.16
CA ASN A 80 0.56 -9.60 -0.34
C ASN A 80 1.50 -8.68 0.44
N PHE A 81 1.31 -7.36 0.41
CA PHE A 81 2.09 -6.42 1.22
C PHE A 81 1.94 -6.70 2.72
N ARG A 82 0.73 -6.99 3.18
CA ARG A 82 0.47 -7.41 4.56
C ARG A 82 1.25 -8.66 4.93
N ALA A 83 1.24 -9.68 4.07
CA ALA A 83 2.00 -10.90 4.33
C ALA A 83 3.52 -10.64 4.38
N VAL A 84 4.05 -9.76 3.54
CA VAL A 84 5.47 -9.36 3.58
C VAL A 84 5.78 -8.60 4.87
N ALA A 85 4.98 -7.58 5.22
CA ALA A 85 5.17 -6.77 6.42
C ALA A 85 5.01 -7.57 7.73
N LEU A 86 4.15 -8.60 7.76
CA LEU A 86 4.04 -9.49 8.92
C LEU A 86 5.25 -10.43 9.04
N ALA A 87 5.86 -10.81 7.91
CA ALA A 87 7.07 -11.62 7.89
C ALA A 87 8.34 -10.78 8.14
N ASP A 88 8.30 -9.50 7.81
CA ASP A 88 9.37 -8.53 8.09
C ASP A 88 8.77 -7.17 8.52
N PRO A 89 8.53 -6.97 9.83
CA PRO A 89 7.96 -5.71 10.30
C PRO A 89 8.84 -4.48 10.03
N ALA A 90 10.14 -4.68 9.78
CA ALA A 90 11.13 -3.63 9.52
C ALA A 90 11.30 -3.32 8.01
N ASP A 91 10.50 -3.96 7.14
CA ASP A 91 10.46 -3.66 5.71
C ASP A 91 9.62 -2.39 5.46
N ASP A 92 10.32 -1.28 5.22
CA ASP A 92 9.75 0.04 4.97
C ASP A 92 8.83 0.06 3.75
N TYR A 93 9.22 -0.63 2.68
CA TYR A 93 8.47 -0.69 1.44
C TYR A 93 7.20 -1.53 1.58
N ALA A 94 7.25 -2.64 2.34
CA ALA A 94 6.06 -3.42 2.63
C ALA A 94 5.04 -2.65 3.49
N GLN A 95 5.50 -1.91 4.51
CA GLN A 95 4.63 -1.01 5.29
C GLN A 95 4.02 0.09 4.41
N PHE A 96 4.84 0.70 3.54
CA PHE A 96 4.36 1.69 2.58
C PHE A 96 3.31 1.10 1.63
N GLY A 97 3.59 -0.07 1.04
CA GLY A 97 2.73 -0.80 0.13
C GLY A 97 1.37 -1.18 0.75
N TRP A 98 1.37 -1.61 2.01
CA TRP A 98 0.15 -1.82 2.79
C TRP A 98 -0.62 -0.51 2.90
N GLY A 99 0.03 0.55 3.37
CA GLY A 99 -0.57 1.84 3.61
C GLY A 99 -1.22 2.45 2.35
N VAL A 100 -0.54 2.44 1.21
CA VAL A 100 -1.10 2.97 -0.05
C VAL A 100 -2.20 2.09 -0.61
N SER A 101 -2.12 0.76 -0.45
CA SER A 101 -3.17 -0.16 -0.90
C SER A 101 -4.44 0.01 -0.07
N ALA A 102 -4.32 0.20 1.25
CA ALA A 102 -5.44 0.49 2.14
C ALA A 102 -6.14 1.82 1.78
N ALA A 103 -5.36 2.88 1.49
CA ALA A 103 -5.93 4.16 1.03
C ALA A 103 -6.74 4.01 -0.25
N ARG A 104 -6.26 3.20 -1.21
CA ARG A 104 -6.97 2.93 -2.47
C ARG A 104 -8.29 2.18 -2.27
N LEU A 105 -8.39 1.38 -1.20
CA LEU A 105 -9.61 0.68 -0.80
C LEU A 105 -10.51 1.52 0.12
N GLY A 106 -10.08 2.73 0.48
CA GLY A 106 -10.86 3.67 1.28
C GLY A 106 -10.72 3.50 2.80
N ASP A 107 -9.82 2.61 3.25
CA ASP A 107 -9.43 2.43 4.65
C ASP A 107 -8.27 3.36 4.97
N PHE A 108 -8.59 4.61 5.31
CA PHE A 108 -7.60 5.65 5.52
C PHE A 108 -6.98 5.57 6.92
N GLU A 109 -7.69 4.98 7.87
CA GLU A 109 -7.23 4.70 9.23
C GLU A 109 -6.04 3.75 9.20
N THR A 110 -6.22 2.54 8.63
CA THR A 110 -5.13 1.56 8.43
C THR A 110 -4.02 2.16 7.57
N SER A 111 -4.39 2.94 6.54
CA SER A 111 -3.41 3.62 5.69
C SER A 111 -2.49 4.54 6.50
N ALA A 112 -3.06 5.38 7.38
CA ALA A 112 -2.29 6.36 8.14
C ALA A 112 -1.33 5.67 9.13
N GLU A 113 -1.74 4.56 9.73
CA GLU A 113 -0.90 3.77 10.63
C GLU A 113 0.33 3.21 9.91
N HIS A 114 0.11 2.47 8.82
CA HIS A 114 1.20 1.80 8.09
C HIS A 114 2.11 2.79 7.34
N LEU A 115 1.56 3.89 6.82
CA LEU A 115 2.37 4.98 6.25
C LEU A 115 3.20 5.69 7.33
N ALA A 116 2.70 5.83 8.56
CA ALA A 116 3.48 6.40 9.66
C ALA A 116 4.65 5.48 10.06
N LEU A 117 4.46 4.16 10.06
CA LEU A 117 5.54 3.19 10.25
C LEU A 117 6.61 3.32 9.15
N ALA A 118 6.19 3.37 7.89
CA ALA A 118 7.10 3.57 6.75
C ALA A 118 7.92 4.86 6.88
N VAL A 119 7.28 5.98 7.25
CA VAL A 119 7.95 7.26 7.50
C VAL A 119 8.89 7.20 8.71
N ALA A 120 8.53 6.47 9.77
CA ALA A 120 9.41 6.32 10.94
C ALA A 120 10.70 5.56 10.60
N MET A 121 10.63 4.59 9.69
CA MET A 121 11.80 3.83 9.21
C MET A 121 12.63 4.61 8.17
N ARG A 122 11.97 5.41 7.31
CA ARG A 122 12.60 6.24 6.28
C ARG A 122 12.11 7.68 6.34
N PRO A 123 12.53 8.46 7.36
CA PRO A 123 12.08 9.84 7.50
C PRO A 123 12.52 10.72 6.33
N GLU A 124 13.58 10.38 5.62
CA GLU A 124 14.12 11.07 4.45
C GLU A 124 13.27 10.90 3.18
N SER A 125 12.39 9.89 3.12
CA SER A 125 11.58 9.61 1.93
C SER A 125 10.43 10.61 1.76
N ASP A 126 10.58 11.54 0.81
CA ASP A 126 9.53 12.50 0.45
C ASP A 126 8.23 11.83 0.02
N HIS A 127 8.34 10.73 -0.73
CA HIS A 127 7.19 9.96 -1.20
C HIS A 127 6.37 9.41 -0.03
N TYR A 128 7.01 8.87 1.01
CA TYR A 128 6.31 8.31 2.17
C TYR A 128 5.65 9.41 2.99
N ARG A 129 6.38 10.51 3.23
CA ARG A 129 5.83 11.66 3.95
C ARG A 129 4.64 12.28 3.21
N GLN A 130 4.72 12.38 1.89
CA GLN A 130 3.62 12.90 1.07
C GLN A 130 2.38 12.01 1.15
N ALA A 131 2.53 10.69 1.00
CA ALA A 131 1.43 9.75 1.11
C ALA A 131 0.75 9.86 2.49
N LEU A 132 1.54 9.89 3.58
CA LEU A 132 0.99 10.03 4.93
C LEU A 132 0.23 11.34 5.13
N ARG A 133 0.77 12.47 4.64
CA ARG A 133 0.09 13.77 4.70
C ARG A 133 -1.24 13.75 3.96
N GLN A 134 -1.28 13.16 2.76
CA GLN A 134 -2.49 13.06 1.96
C GLN A 134 -3.56 12.21 2.66
N THR A 135 -3.20 11.02 3.15
CA THR A 135 -4.11 10.15 3.89
C THR A 135 -4.68 10.84 5.12
N ARG A 136 -3.84 11.52 5.92
CA ARG A 136 -4.29 12.26 7.11
C ARG A 136 -5.22 13.42 6.78
N ALA A 137 -4.95 14.16 5.70
CA ALA A 137 -5.84 15.22 5.24
C ALA A 137 -7.21 14.64 4.84
N THR A 138 -7.26 13.49 4.16
CA THR A 138 -8.51 12.81 3.83
C THR A 138 -9.29 12.37 5.08
N LEU A 139 -8.60 11.81 6.09
CA LEU A 139 -9.23 11.47 7.37
C LEU A 139 -9.83 12.69 8.08
N ALA A 140 -9.05 13.77 8.18
CA ALA A 140 -9.50 15.00 8.84
C ALA A 140 -10.72 15.62 8.11
N ALA A 141 -10.74 15.58 6.77
CA ALA A 141 -11.89 16.02 5.99
C ALA A 141 -13.14 15.17 6.24
N ARG A 142 -12.98 13.84 6.32
CA ARG A 142 -14.09 12.92 6.61
C ARG A 142 -14.62 13.04 8.03
N ALA A 143 -13.75 13.33 8.99
CA ALA A 143 -14.11 13.56 10.39
C ALA A 143 -14.76 14.94 10.63
N GLY A 144 -14.92 15.78 9.60
CA GLY A 144 -15.44 17.14 9.74
C GLY A 144 -14.48 18.10 10.46
N ALA A 145 -13.21 17.72 10.63
CA ALA A 145 -12.24 18.47 11.42
C ALA A 145 -11.81 19.80 10.79
N TYR A 146 -12.08 20.00 9.50
CA TYR A 146 -11.84 21.28 8.83
C TYR A 146 -12.98 22.29 8.98
N GLY A 147 -14.07 21.93 9.69
CA GLY A 147 -15.24 22.80 9.84
C GLY A 147 -15.94 23.09 8.48
N PRO A 148 -16.99 23.92 8.47
CA PRO A 148 -17.53 24.44 7.22
C PRO A 148 -16.48 25.29 6.51
N LEU A 149 -16.53 25.31 5.17
CA LEU A 149 -15.73 26.24 4.37
C LEU A 149 -15.91 27.66 4.91
N LEU A 150 -14.81 28.39 5.09
CA LEU A 150 -14.88 29.76 5.57
C LEU A 150 -15.59 30.65 4.53
N PRO A 151 -16.39 31.65 4.96
CA PRO A 151 -16.96 32.63 4.06
C PRO A 151 -15.88 33.25 3.16
N GLY A 152 -16.10 33.23 1.84
CA GLY A 152 -15.17 33.79 0.85
C GLY A 152 -14.14 32.81 0.26
N ALA A 153 -14.11 31.54 0.69
CA ALA A 153 -13.31 30.52 0.01
C ALA A 153 -13.91 30.15 -1.37
N PRO A 154 -13.08 29.79 -2.37
CA PRO A 154 -13.59 29.28 -3.64
C PRO A 154 -14.44 28.02 -3.41
N GLY A 155 -15.68 28.01 -3.91
CA GLY A 155 -16.64 26.93 -3.67
C GLY A 155 -17.42 27.01 -2.36
N TYR A 156 -17.29 28.10 -1.59
CA TYR A 156 -18.18 28.40 -0.47
C TYR A 156 -19.62 28.57 -0.97
N VAL A 157 -20.53 27.78 -0.42
CA VAL A 157 -21.97 27.99 -0.56
C VAL A 157 -22.46 28.47 0.79
N GLU A 158 -23.06 29.66 0.81
CA GLU A 158 -23.62 30.22 2.03
C GLU A 158 -24.72 29.28 2.56
N PRO A 159 -24.65 28.85 3.83
CA PRO A 159 -25.69 27.98 4.38
C PRO A 159 -27.04 28.71 4.36
N PRO A 160 -28.16 27.99 4.17
CA PRO A 160 -29.48 28.61 4.15
C PRO A 160 -29.74 29.33 5.47
N ALA A 161 -30.20 30.58 5.40
CA ALA A 161 -30.49 31.41 6.56
C ALA A 161 -31.49 30.69 7.50
N GLY A 162 -31.01 30.22 8.66
CA GLY A 162 -31.82 29.53 9.67
C GLY A 162 -31.22 28.28 10.30
N ALA A 163 -30.06 27.78 9.84
CA ALA A 163 -29.35 26.69 10.50
C ALA A 163 -28.40 27.23 11.60
N GLU A 164 -28.93 27.51 12.79
CA GLU A 164 -28.12 27.73 13.99
C GLU A 164 -27.30 26.46 14.27
N GLY A 165 -25.98 26.52 14.08
CA GLY A 165 -25.06 25.47 14.51
C GLY A 165 -25.02 25.34 16.03
N PRO A 166 -24.66 24.17 16.60
CA PRO A 166 -24.65 23.99 18.04
C PRO A 166 -23.63 24.95 18.66
N ALA A 167 -24.13 25.82 19.55
CA ALA A 167 -23.36 26.81 20.27
C ALA A 167 -22.10 26.18 20.90
N GLY A 168 -20.93 26.62 20.41
CA GLY A 168 -19.65 26.34 21.02
C GLY A 168 -19.65 26.88 22.45
N GLY A 169 -19.70 25.98 23.42
CA GLY A 169 -19.49 26.29 24.82
C GLY A 169 -18.04 26.65 25.06
N THR A 170 -17.74 27.93 25.18
CA THR A 170 -16.55 28.42 25.88
C THR A 170 -16.87 29.76 26.55
N ALA A 171 -16.85 29.80 27.88
CA ALA A 171 -16.24 30.87 28.68
C ALA A 171 -16.46 30.59 30.16
N GLY A 172 -15.52 29.88 30.78
CA GLY A 172 -15.15 30.21 32.14
C GLY A 172 -14.25 31.45 32.10
N THR A 173 -14.49 32.43 32.98
CA THR A 173 -13.49 33.09 33.84
C THR A 173 -14.07 34.31 34.57
N ALA A 174 -13.83 34.31 35.90
CA ALA A 174 -13.43 35.44 36.76
C ALA A 174 -14.44 36.51 37.25
N GLY A 175 -14.32 36.80 38.56
CA GLY A 175 -14.82 37.99 39.30
C GLY A 175 -15.75 37.61 40.47
N ALA A 176 -15.29 37.30 41.68
CA ALA A 176 -14.82 38.23 42.73
C ALA A 176 -15.74 39.43 42.98
N ASP A 177 -16.43 39.47 44.14
CA ASP A 177 -16.27 40.48 45.22
C ASP A 177 -17.57 40.78 46.03
N GLY A 178 -17.41 40.93 47.35
CA GLY A 178 -18.22 41.82 48.21
C GLY A 178 -19.56 41.39 48.85
N GLY A 179 -19.54 41.13 50.17
CA GLY A 179 -20.50 41.77 51.10
C GLY A 179 -21.46 40.90 51.92
N ALA A 180 -21.08 40.60 53.17
CA ALA A 180 -21.94 40.70 54.36
C ALA A 180 -21.05 40.78 55.62
#